data_AF-X1ARJ6-F1
#
_entry.id   AF-X1ARJ6-F1
#
_cell.length_a   1.000
_cell.length_b   1.000
_cell.length_c   1.000
_cell.angle_alpha   90.00
_cell.angle_beta   90.00
_cell.angle_gamma   90.00
#
_symmetry.space_group_name_H-M   'P 1'
#
loop_
_entity.id
_entity.type
_entity.pdbx_description
1 polymer ?
#
loop_
_entity_poly.entity_id
_entity_poly.type
_entity_poly.pdbx_seq_one_letter_code
_entity_poly.pdbx_strand_id
1 'polypeptide(L)'
;MQRLNVEIRNQELTEVFQLETDLFPCLVDMRFKGVRVDLEKAALIKKDLMAREAKIINKIKDLTGLEVEIHAARSIAKAFDKLKLPYDRTAKSNEPSFTKNFLQNHPHELATCIADAREINKAHTTFIDSITKHAHKGRIHADINQIRSDQGGTVTGRFSMSNPNLQQIPARHPEIGPMIRSIFIPEEKHNRYREKYFILIIRTITKI
;
A
#
# COMPACT_ATOMS: atom_id res chain seq x y z
N MET A 1 -33.78 -8.07 -17.17
CA MET A 1 -33.67 -6.63 -17.51
C MET A 1 -34.89 -5.82 -17.08
N GLN A 2 -36.13 -6.17 -17.52
CA GLN A 2 -37.32 -5.36 -17.24
C GLN A 2 -37.67 -5.22 -15.74
N ARG A 3 -37.48 -6.28 -14.95
CA ARG A 3 -37.72 -6.28 -13.49
C ARG A 3 -36.76 -5.36 -12.71
N LEU A 4 -35.48 -5.32 -13.10
CA LEU A 4 -34.46 -4.48 -12.46
C LEU A 4 -34.68 -2.99 -12.76
N ASN A 5 -35.14 -2.65 -13.96
CA ASN A 5 -35.47 -1.27 -14.32
C ASN A 5 -36.63 -0.70 -13.49
N VAL A 6 -37.63 -1.52 -13.16
CA VAL A 6 -38.74 -1.10 -12.29
C VAL A 6 -38.21 -0.83 -10.87
N GLU A 7 -37.35 -1.70 -10.36
CA GLU A 7 -36.78 -1.57 -9.02
C GLU A 7 -35.85 -0.35 -8.90
N ILE A 8 -34.99 -0.09 -9.90
CA ILE A 8 -34.14 1.11 -9.96
C ILE A 8 -34.98 2.39 -9.89
N ARG A 9 -36.11 2.44 -10.61
CA ARG A 9 -37.01 3.59 -10.58
C ARG A 9 -37.72 3.73 -9.24
N ASN A 10 -38.24 2.62 -8.69
CA ASN A 10 -38.95 2.62 -7.41
C ASN A 10 -38.04 3.02 -6.24
N GLN A 11 -36.73 2.76 -6.34
CA GLN A 11 -35.73 3.15 -5.35
C GLN A 11 -35.06 4.49 -5.66
N GLU A 12 -35.53 5.22 -6.68
CA GLU A 12 -34.98 6.52 -7.09
C GLU A 12 -33.48 6.49 -7.48
N LEU A 13 -33.00 5.34 -7.96
CA LEU A 13 -31.58 5.11 -8.29
C LEU A 13 -31.22 5.42 -9.75
N THR A 14 -32.11 6.04 -10.51
CA THR A 14 -31.92 6.25 -11.96
C THR A 14 -30.68 7.09 -12.27
N GLU A 15 -30.45 8.17 -11.53
CA GLU A 15 -29.29 9.04 -11.74
C GLU A 15 -27.98 8.36 -11.39
N VAL A 16 -27.96 7.61 -10.28
CA VAL A 16 -26.79 6.82 -9.86
C VAL A 16 -26.48 5.75 -10.89
N PHE A 17 -27.49 5.02 -11.36
CA PHE A 17 -27.31 4.01 -12.39
C PHE A 17 -26.75 4.61 -13.70
N GLN A 18 -27.22 5.79 -14.10
CA GLN A 18 -26.71 6.49 -15.27
C GLN A 18 -25.24 6.89 -15.07
N LEU A 19 -24.89 7.47 -13.93
CA LEU A 19 -23.51 7.83 -13.59
C LEU A 19 -22.57 6.61 -13.65
N GLU A 20 -22.97 5.49 -13.05
CA GLU A 20 -22.15 4.27 -13.04
C GLU A 20 -21.99 3.69 -14.46
N THR A 21 -23.05 3.78 -15.27
CA THR A 21 -23.03 3.33 -16.68
C THR A 21 -22.12 4.22 -17.53
N ASP A 22 -22.20 5.54 -17.37
CA ASP A 22 -21.38 6.51 -18.11
C ASP A 22 -19.90 6.39 -17.76
N LEU A 23 -19.59 6.00 -16.52
CA LEU A 23 -18.23 5.81 -16.06
C LEU A 23 -17.61 4.49 -16.55
N PHE A 24 -18.41 3.46 -16.78
CA PHE A 24 -17.93 2.10 -17.08
C PHE A 24 -16.94 2.05 -18.26
N PRO A 25 -17.16 2.71 -19.42
CA PRO A 25 -16.18 2.73 -20.51
C PRO A 25 -14.81 3.29 -20.09
N CYS A 26 -14.79 4.32 -19.25
CA CYS A 26 -13.55 4.92 -18.73
C CYS A 26 -12.76 3.91 -17.87
N LEU A 27 -13.45 3.15 -17.01
CA LEU A 27 -12.80 2.14 -16.15
C LEU A 27 -12.23 0.99 -16.97
N VAL A 28 -12.94 0.58 -18.02
CA VAL A 28 -12.46 -0.44 -18.98
C VAL A 28 -11.20 0.06 -19.67
N ASP A 29 -11.20 1.28 -20.20
CA ASP A 29 -10.03 1.90 -20.83
C ASP A 29 -8.84 1.99 -19.88
N MET A 30 -9.07 2.39 -18.62
CA MET A 30 -8.04 2.44 -17.59
C MET A 30 -7.42 1.06 -17.33
N ARG A 31 -8.24 0.01 -17.21
CA ARG A 31 -7.78 -1.37 -16.97
C ARG A 31 -6.97 -1.91 -18.14
N PHE A 32 -7.47 -1.74 -19.37
CA PHE A 32 -6.75 -2.19 -20.57
C PHE A 32 -5.44 -1.42 -20.78
N LYS A 33 -5.43 -0.11 -20.54
CA LYS A 33 -4.23 0.69 -20.66
C LYS A 33 -3.17 0.31 -19.62
N GLY A 34 -3.58 0.14 -18.38
CA GLY A 34 -2.67 -0.12 -17.26
C GLY A 34 -1.71 1.03 -17.00
N VAL A 35 -0.76 0.78 -16.10
CA VAL A 35 0.19 1.76 -15.56
C VAL A 35 1.60 1.33 -15.93
N ARG A 36 2.37 2.19 -16.63
CA ARG A 36 3.78 1.87 -16.94
C ARG A 36 4.64 1.88 -15.68
N VAL A 37 5.53 0.89 -15.60
CA VAL A 37 6.47 0.72 -14.51
C VAL A 37 7.88 0.41 -15.01
N ASP A 38 8.85 1.01 -14.34
CA ASP A 38 10.27 0.75 -14.52
C ASP A 38 10.69 -0.41 -13.59
N LEU A 39 10.77 -1.62 -14.16
CA LEU A 39 11.08 -2.85 -13.43
C LEU A 39 12.55 -2.93 -13.02
N GLU A 40 13.46 -2.36 -13.80
CA GLU A 40 14.88 -2.32 -13.47
C GLU A 40 15.10 -1.42 -12.26
N LYS A 41 14.49 -0.23 -12.27
CA LYS A 41 14.53 0.68 -11.13
C LYS A 41 13.86 0.08 -9.89
N ALA A 42 12.75 -0.64 -10.05
CA ALA A 42 12.12 -1.35 -8.94
C ALA A 42 13.06 -2.39 -8.30
N ALA A 43 13.80 -3.14 -9.13
CA ALA A 43 14.79 -4.11 -8.64
C ALA A 43 15.96 -3.44 -7.91
N LEU A 44 16.46 -2.32 -8.42
CA LEU A 44 17.52 -1.53 -7.77
C LEU A 44 17.07 -0.99 -6.42
N ILE A 45 15.87 -0.40 -6.35
CA ILE A 45 15.29 0.11 -5.11
C ILE A 45 15.09 -1.03 -4.10
N LYS A 46 14.58 -2.19 -4.54
CA LYS A 46 14.41 -3.36 -3.67
C LYS A 46 15.73 -3.76 -3.03
N LYS A 47 16.81 -3.83 -3.82
CA LYS A 47 18.14 -4.18 -3.32
C LYS A 47 18.66 -3.17 -2.29
N ASP A 48 18.47 -1.88 -2.53
CA ASP A 48 18.85 -0.83 -1.58
C ASP A 48 18.07 -0.93 -0.27
N LEU A 49 16.74 -1.10 -0.34
CA LEU A 49 15.89 -1.26 0.84
C LEU A 49 16.26 -2.50 1.66
N MET A 50 16.52 -3.64 1.02
CA MET A 50 16.97 -4.86 1.72
C MET A 50 18.31 -4.65 2.43
N ALA A 51 19.25 -3.93 1.80
CA ALA A 51 20.54 -3.62 2.42
C ALA A 51 20.39 -2.68 3.64
N ARG A 52 19.47 -1.70 3.56
CA ARG A 52 19.15 -0.80 4.68
C ARG A 52 18.46 -1.55 5.82
N GLU A 53 17.50 -2.41 5.51
CA GLU A 53 16.82 -3.26 6.50
C GLU A 53 17.82 -4.13 7.25
N ALA A 54 18.72 -4.81 6.53
CA ALA A 54 19.74 -5.68 7.13
C ALA A 54 20.64 -4.92 8.11
N LYS A 55 21.02 -3.67 7.79
CA LYS A 55 21.79 -2.80 8.71
C LYS A 55 21.02 -2.50 10.00
N ILE A 56 19.72 -2.22 9.90
CA ILE A 56 18.88 -1.95 11.07
C ILE A 56 18.69 -3.23 11.91
N ILE A 57 18.48 -4.38 11.27
CA ILE A 57 18.37 -5.67 11.97
C ILE A 57 19.66 -5.99 12.73
N ASN A 58 20.84 -5.77 12.12
CA ASN A 58 22.11 -5.93 12.80
C ASN A 58 22.24 -4.99 14.00
N LYS A 59 21.83 -3.72 13.86
CA LYS A 59 21.82 -2.77 14.97
C LYS A 59 20.89 -3.21 16.11
N ILE A 60 19.72 -3.76 15.80
CA ILE A 60 18.80 -4.34 16.80
C ILE A 60 19.47 -5.51 17.52
N LYS A 61 20.19 -6.37 16.78
CA LYS A 61 20.95 -7.48 17.34
C LYS A 61 22.07 -7.00 18.26
N ASP A 62 22.79 -5.95 17.88
CA ASP A 62 23.85 -5.35 18.72
C ASP A 62 23.29 -4.73 20.01
N LEU A 63 22.13 -4.07 19.93
CA LEU A 63 21.46 -3.46 21.09
C LEU A 63 20.92 -4.48 22.09
N THR A 64 20.41 -5.62 21.61
CA THR A 64 19.64 -6.58 22.44
C THR A 64 20.39 -7.88 22.71
N GLY A 65 21.40 -8.20 21.90
CA GLY A 65 22.06 -9.51 21.85
C GLY A 65 21.17 -10.63 21.29
N LEU A 66 20.02 -10.30 20.69
CA LEU A 66 19.01 -11.26 20.23
C LEU A 66 18.72 -11.08 18.75
N GLU A 67 18.34 -12.18 18.09
CA GLU A 67 17.76 -12.11 16.75
C GLU A 67 16.26 -11.81 16.88
N VAL A 68 15.85 -10.63 16.39
CA VAL A 68 14.49 -10.14 16.52
C VAL A 68 13.78 -10.22 15.19
N GLU A 69 12.68 -10.97 15.17
CA GLU A 69 11.77 -11.01 14.04
C GLU A 69 10.85 -9.80 14.10
N ILE A 70 11.12 -8.78 13.27
CA ILE A 70 10.41 -7.50 13.29
C ILE A 70 8.89 -7.61 13.00
N HIS A 71 8.44 -8.70 12.38
CA HIS A 71 7.02 -8.93 12.11
C HIS A 71 6.29 -9.66 13.25
N ALA A 72 7.02 -10.31 14.16
CA ALA A 72 6.44 -11.08 15.26
C ALA A 72 6.42 -10.26 16.56
N ALA A 73 5.23 -9.88 17.03
CA ALA A 73 5.07 -9.10 18.27
C ALA A 73 5.70 -9.78 19.49
N ARG A 74 5.61 -11.12 19.57
CA ARG A 74 6.27 -11.91 20.63
C ARG A 74 7.79 -11.87 20.55
N SER A 75 8.36 -11.78 19.35
CA SER A 75 9.81 -11.66 19.18
C SER A 75 10.31 -10.28 19.63
N ILE A 76 9.57 -9.23 19.28
CA ILE A 76 9.84 -7.87 19.77
C ILE A 76 9.70 -7.77 21.29
N ALA A 77 8.69 -8.42 21.88
CA ALA A 77 8.51 -8.45 23.33
C ALA A 77 9.76 -8.97 24.04
N LYS A 78 10.39 -10.05 23.56
CA LYS A 78 11.64 -10.58 24.12
C LYS A 78 12.77 -9.54 24.10
N ALA A 79 12.86 -8.74 23.05
CA ALA A 79 13.85 -7.66 22.94
C ALA A 79 13.59 -6.53 23.94
N PHE A 80 12.31 -6.15 24.13
CA PHE A 80 11.93 -5.17 25.15
C PHE A 80 12.15 -5.70 26.57
N ASP A 81 11.77 -6.95 26.84
CA ASP A 81 11.97 -7.61 28.14
C ASP A 81 13.46 -7.68 28.51
N LYS A 82 14.34 -7.97 27.54
CA LYS A 82 15.80 -8.02 27.73
C LYS A 82 16.37 -6.68 28.21
N LEU A 83 15.84 -5.58 27.69
CA LEU A 83 16.21 -4.21 28.07
C LEU A 83 15.34 -3.64 29.20
N LYS A 84 14.41 -4.45 29.73
CA LYS A 84 13.44 -4.06 30.77
C LYS A 84 12.61 -2.82 30.38
N LEU A 85 12.24 -2.72 29.10
CA LEU A 85 11.43 -1.64 28.57
C LEU A 85 9.94 -1.96 28.69
N PRO A 86 9.09 -1.01 29.09
CA PRO A 86 7.66 -1.22 29.19
C PRO A 86 6.99 -1.31 27.80
N TYR A 87 5.94 -2.11 27.69
CA TYR A 87 5.06 -2.17 26.52
C TYR A 87 3.66 -2.61 26.91
N ASP A 88 2.68 -2.25 26.09
CA ASP A 88 1.27 -2.59 26.34
C ASP A 88 0.92 -3.98 25.84
N ARG A 89 -0.14 -4.55 26.40
CA ARG A 89 -0.76 -5.80 25.94
C ARG A 89 -2.19 -5.56 25.47
N THR A 90 -2.63 -6.34 24.50
CA THR A 90 -3.99 -6.26 23.98
C THR A 90 -4.99 -6.67 25.06
N ALA A 91 -6.06 -5.89 25.25
CA ALA A 91 -7.05 -6.14 26.30
C ALA A 91 -7.76 -7.51 26.18
N LYS A 92 -7.98 -8.03 24.97
CA LYS A 92 -8.73 -9.28 24.74
C LYS A 92 -7.87 -10.54 24.85
N SER A 93 -6.69 -10.55 24.22
CA SER A 93 -5.84 -11.75 24.11
C SER A 93 -4.58 -11.69 24.98
N ASN A 94 -4.36 -10.59 25.71
CA ASN A 94 -3.16 -10.36 26.52
C ASN A 94 -1.82 -10.54 25.76
N GLU A 95 -1.84 -10.37 24.44
CA GLU A 95 -0.67 -10.46 23.58
C GLU A 95 0.08 -9.12 23.56
N PRO A 96 1.42 -9.12 23.40
CA PRO A 96 2.21 -7.90 23.27
C PRO A 96 1.73 -7.01 22.11
N SER A 97 1.58 -5.71 22.36
CA SER A 97 1.08 -4.73 21.42
C SER A 97 2.17 -3.75 21.02
N PHE A 98 2.59 -3.81 19.75
CA PHE A 98 3.58 -2.90 19.17
C PHE A 98 2.98 -2.17 17.98
N THR A 99 2.08 -1.22 18.27
CA THR A 99 1.47 -0.39 17.23
C THR A 99 2.50 0.57 16.60
N LYS A 100 2.24 1.04 15.38
CA LYS A 100 3.10 2.04 14.73
C LYS A 100 3.28 3.28 15.61
N ASN A 101 2.20 3.77 16.21
CA ASN A 101 2.23 4.95 17.08
C ASN A 101 3.06 4.71 18.35
N PHE A 102 2.95 3.53 18.96
CA PHE A 102 3.79 3.18 20.12
C PHE A 102 5.27 3.20 19.74
N LEU A 103 5.65 2.47 18.69
CA LEU A 103 7.06 2.34 18.31
C LEU A 103 7.71 3.67 17.89
N GLN A 104 6.96 4.54 17.22
CA GLN A 104 7.47 5.83 16.74
C GLN A 104 7.64 6.88 17.86
N ASN A 105 6.81 6.82 18.91
CA ASN A 105 6.86 7.79 20.01
C ASN A 105 7.61 7.27 21.25
N HIS A 106 8.05 6.02 21.24
CA HIS A 106 8.77 5.44 22.36
C HIS A 106 10.18 6.05 22.47
N PRO A 107 10.65 6.42 23.68
CA PRO A 107 11.91 7.16 23.85
C PRO A 107 13.18 6.34 23.54
N HIS A 108 13.08 5.01 23.63
CA HIS A 108 14.22 4.12 23.43
C HIS A 108 14.47 3.79 21.94
N GLU A 109 15.72 3.88 21.52
CA GLU A 109 16.17 3.68 20.13
C GLU A 109 15.73 2.33 19.51
N LEU A 110 15.71 1.25 20.29
CA LEU A 110 15.18 -0.06 19.87
C LEU A 110 13.82 0.05 19.17
N ALA A 111 12.90 0.83 19.74
CA ALA A 111 11.54 0.97 19.22
C ALA A 111 11.54 1.68 17.86
N THR A 112 12.33 2.75 17.73
CA THR A 112 12.53 3.50 16.48
C THR A 112 13.14 2.60 15.41
N CYS A 113 14.19 1.84 15.74
CA CYS A 113 14.80 0.86 14.82
C CYS A 113 13.77 -0.17 14.33
N ILE A 114 12.89 -0.67 15.20
CA ILE A 114 11.85 -1.63 14.79
C ILE A 114 10.80 -0.95 13.90
N ALA A 115 10.40 0.29 14.20
CA ALA A 115 9.48 1.05 13.36
C ALA A 115 10.04 1.23 11.93
N ASP A 116 11.31 1.65 11.84
CA ASP A 116 11.99 1.89 10.58
C ASP A 116 12.17 0.59 9.78
N ALA A 117 12.61 -0.49 10.45
CA ALA A 117 12.74 -1.80 9.83
C ALA A 117 11.40 -2.29 9.26
N ARG A 118 10.29 -2.15 10.01
CA ARG A 118 8.95 -2.52 9.53
C ARG A 118 8.51 -1.68 8.34
N GLU A 119 8.82 -0.39 8.34
CA GLU A 119 8.45 0.52 7.26
C GLU A 119 9.21 0.20 5.97
N ILE A 120 10.51 -0.06 6.07
CA ILE A 120 11.36 -0.52 4.97
C ILE A 120 10.92 -1.90 4.48
N ASN A 121 10.67 -2.84 5.41
CA ASN A 121 10.20 -4.18 5.07
C ASN A 121 8.92 -4.12 4.23
N LYS A 122 7.93 -3.34 4.69
CA LYS A 122 6.68 -3.14 3.98
C LYS A 122 6.90 -2.51 2.60
N ALA A 123 7.85 -1.57 2.49
CA ALA A 123 8.22 -0.94 1.23
C ALA A 123 8.63 -1.96 0.16
N HIS A 124 9.57 -2.86 0.47
CA HIS A 124 10.04 -3.82 -0.52
C HIS A 124 9.19 -5.09 -0.65
N THR A 125 8.58 -5.59 0.43
CA THR A 125 7.74 -6.80 0.37
C THR A 125 6.33 -6.50 -0.10
N THR A 126 5.63 -5.57 0.53
CA THR A 126 4.20 -5.36 0.24
C THR A 126 4.02 -4.56 -1.03
N PHE A 127 4.88 -3.57 -1.30
CA PHE A 127 4.73 -2.72 -2.47
C PHE A 127 5.56 -3.19 -3.66
N ILE A 128 6.88 -3.29 -3.54
CA ILE A 128 7.72 -3.64 -4.70
C ILE A 128 7.44 -5.06 -5.18
N ASP A 129 7.36 -6.07 -4.30
CA ASP A 129 7.11 -7.45 -4.76
C ASP A 129 5.71 -7.60 -5.34
N SER A 130 4.70 -6.94 -4.75
CA SER A 130 3.34 -6.94 -5.30
C SER A 130 3.30 -6.31 -6.69
N ILE A 131 3.97 -5.18 -6.89
CA ILE A 131 4.08 -4.52 -8.20
C ILE A 131 4.78 -5.42 -9.21
N THR A 132 5.95 -5.97 -8.84
CA THR A 132 6.76 -6.80 -9.73
C THR A 132 6.02 -8.08 -10.14
N LYS A 133 5.28 -8.68 -9.21
CA LYS A 133 4.48 -9.89 -9.45
C LYS A 133 3.32 -9.65 -10.43
N HIS A 134 2.70 -8.47 -10.41
CA HIS A 134 1.56 -8.14 -11.27
C HIS A 134 1.96 -7.37 -12.53
N ALA A 135 3.26 -7.09 -12.71
CA ALA A 135 3.74 -6.42 -13.90
C ALA A 135 3.80 -7.39 -15.09
N HIS A 136 3.24 -6.98 -16.21
CA HIS A 136 3.32 -7.68 -17.48
C HIS A 136 3.77 -6.69 -18.56
N LYS A 137 4.88 -7.00 -19.26
CA LYS A 137 5.44 -6.15 -20.33
C LYS A 137 5.63 -4.69 -19.92
N GLY A 138 6.17 -4.46 -18.71
CA GLY A 138 6.42 -3.12 -18.17
C GLY A 138 5.16 -2.35 -17.77
N ARG A 139 4.02 -3.03 -17.60
CA ARG A 139 2.76 -2.42 -17.17
C ARG A 139 2.05 -3.21 -16.08
N ILE A 140 1.30 -2.52 -15.24
CA ILE A 140 0.41 -3.10 -14.23
C ILE A 140 -1.03 -2.84 -14.63
N HIS A 141 -1.83 -3.90 -14.65
CA HIS A 141 -3.26 -3.86 -14.96
C HIS A 141 -4.04 -4.20 -13.69
N ALA A 142 -4.22 -3.21 -12.81
CA ALA A 142 -5.00 -3.38 -11.59
C ALA A 142 -6.48 -3.56 -11.91
N ASP A 143 -7.15 -4.42 -11.15
CA ASP A 143 -8.60 -4.51 -11.16
C ASP A 143 -9.18 -3.28 -10.46
N ILE A 144 -10.16 -2.64 -11.10
CA ILE A 144 -10.85 -1.47 -10.55
C ILE A 144 -12.28 -1.91 -10.20
N ASN A 145 -12.57 -1.97 -8.91
CA ASN A 145 -13.87 -2.38 -8.41
C ASN A 145 -14.74 -1.15 -8.20
N GLN A 146 -15.70 -0.97 -9.12
CA GLN A 146 -16.69 0.11 -9.12
C GLN A 146 -17.78 -0.12 -8.06
N ILE A 147 -18.31 -1.35 -8.01
CA ILE A 147 -19.42 -1.75 -7.13
C ILE A 147 -18.94 -2.81 -6.14
N ARG A 148 -19.56 -2.86 -4.96
CA ARG A 148 -19.34 -3.93 -3.97
C ARG A 148 -19.75 -5.29 -4.55
N SER A 149 -18.87 -6.26 -4.39
CA SER A 149 -19.07 -7.67 -4.71
C SER A 149 -18.31 -8.54 -3.71
N ASP A 150 -18.44 -9.85 -3.83
CA ASP A 150 -17.65 -10.81 -3.03
C ASP A 150 -16.14 -10.72 -3.32
N GLN A 151 -15.77 -10.11 -4.45
CA GLN A 151 -14.40 -10.01 -4.93
C GLN A 151 -13.75 -8.64 -4.62
N GLY A 152 -14.52 -7.66 -4.12
CA GLY A 152 -14.00 -6.33 -3.81
C GLY A 152 -15.07 -5.23 -3.83
N GLY A 153 -14.64 -3.96 -3.84
CA GLY A 153 -15.53 -2.80 -3.83
C GLY A 153 -15.85 -2.29 -2.41
N THR A 154 -16.30 -1.04 -2.33
CA THR A 154 -16.58 -0.38 -1.05
C THR A 154 -18.07 -0.19 -0.83
N VAL A 155 -18.49 -0.16 0.43
CA VAL A 155 -19.89 0.15 0.80
C VAL A 155 -20.22 1.63 0.52
N THR A 156 -19.20 2.49 0.51
CA THR A 156 -19.36 3.95 0.45
C THR A 156 -19.40 4.50 -0.98
N GLY A 157 -19.37 3.65 -2.00
CA GLY A 157 -19.34 4.06 -3.42
C GLY A 157 -17.97 4.53 -3.94
N ARG A 158 -16.90 4.39 -3.14
CA ARG A 158 -15.53 4.65 -3.60
C ARG A 158 -15.04 3.47 -4.45
N PHE A 159 -14.24 3.75 -5.47
CA PHE A 159 -13.48 2.70 -6.14
C PHE A 159 -12.51 2.04 -5.18
N SER A 160 -12.34 0.74 -5.33
CA SER A 160 -11.20 0.03 -4.74
C SER A 160 -10.38 -0.62 -5.84
N MET A 161 -9.07 -0.78 -5.62
CA MET A 161 -8.19 -1.49 -6.55
C MET A 161 -7.61 -2.76 -5.93
N SER A 162 -7.48 -3.80 -6.76
CA SER A 162 -6.89 -5.08 -6.39
C SER A 162 -5.96 -5.60 -7.50
N ASN A 163 -5.09 -6.54 -7.15
CA ASN A 163 -4.20 -7.25 -8.08
C ASN A 163 -3.35 -6.37 -9.01
N PRO A 164 -2.53 -5.43 -8.50
CA PRO A 164 -2.26 -5.10 -7.10
C PRO A 164 -3.05 -3.87 -6.63
N ASN A 165 -3.07 -3.62 -5.33
CA ASN A 165 -3.69 -2.41 -4.79
C ASN A 165 -2.80 -1.17 -5.05
N LEU A 166 -2.99 -0.56 -6.21
CA LEU A 166 -2.35 0.70 -6.58
C LEU A 166 -2.89 1.89 -5.78
N GLN A 167 -3.84 1.67 -4.87
CA GLN A 167 -4.36 2.72 -4.02
C GLN A 167 -3.52 3.10 -2.82
N GLN A 168 -2.79 2.12 -2.30
CA GLN A 168 -2.12 2.27 -1.02
C GLN A 168 -0.62 2.58 -1.16
N ILE A 169 -0.19 3.13 -2.29
CA ILE A 169 1.22 3.43 -2.54
C ILE A 169 1.75 4.43 -1.50
N PRO A 170 2.92 4.19 -0.87
CA PRO A 170 3.46 5.07 0.16
C PRO A 170 3.58 6.53 -0.31
N ALA A 171 3.05 7.45 0.49
CA ALA A 171 3.06 8.89 0.20
C ALA A 171 3.60 9.76 1.35
N ARG A 172 3.50 9.29 2.60
CA ARG A 172 3.80 10.09 3.80
C ARG A 172 5.27 10.07 4.19
N HIS A 173 5.98 8.96 3.93
CA HIS A 173 7.39 8.86 4.28
C HIS A 173 8.23 9.72 3.32
N PRO A 174 9.06 10.65 3.84
CA PRO A 174 9.73 11.68 3.02
C PRO A 174 10.71 11.08 2.01
N GLU A 175 11.33 9.95 2.33
CA GLU A 175 12.28 9.27 1.43
C GLU A 175 11.64 8.09 0.68
N ILE A 176 11.18 7.07 1.41
CA ILE A 176 10.57 5.84 0.84
C ILE A 176 9.38 6.15 -0.08
N GLY A 177 8.53 7.12 0.26
CA GLY A 177 7.35 7.47 -0.53
C GLY A 177 7.73 7.90 -1.96
N PRO A 178 8.50 8.99 -2.12
CA PRO A 178 9.02 9.40 -3.43
C PRO A 178 9.81 8.30 -4.14
N MET A 179 10.63 7.53 -3.41
CA MET A 179 11.42 6.44 -3.96
C MET A 179 10.54 5.38 -4.63
N ILE A 180 9.55 4.83 -3.92
CA ILE A 180 8.61 3.85 -4.49
C ILE A 180 7.81 4.46 -5.65
N ARG A 181 7.32 5.70 -5.50
CA ARG A 181 6.52 6.34 -6.56
C ARG A 181 7.32 6.60 -7.84
N SER A 182 8.64 6.70 -7.73
CA SER A 182 9.52 6.97 -8.87
C SER A 182 9.66 5.79 -9.84
N ILE A 183 9.13 4.60 -9.52
CA ILE A 183 9.07 3.45 -10.44
C ILE A 183 7.93 3.58 -11.44
N PHE A 184 6.91 4.40 -11.15
CA PHE A 184 5.81 4.66 -12.07
C PHE A 184 6.22 5.75 -13.06
N ILE A 185 6.22 5.42 -14.34
CA ILE A 185 6.72 6.29 -15.41
C ILE A 185 5.59 6.74 -16.34
N PRO A 186 5.68 7.95 -16.93
CA PRO A 186 4.68 8.41 -17.89
C PRO A 186 4.77 7.66 -19.23
N GLU A 187 3.76 7.81 -20.08
CA GLU A 187 3.76 7.34 -21.48
C GLU A 187 4.77 8.13 -22.33
N GLU A 188 5.43 7.48 -23.29
CA GLU A 188 6.57 8.03 -24.08
C GLU A 188 6.24 9.33 -24.85
N LYS A 189 4.97 9.55 -25.19
CA LYS A 189 4.51 10.68 -26.00
C LYS A 189 3.57 11.63 -25.26
N HIS A 190 3.55 11.64 -23.93
CA HIS A 190 2.67 12.53 -23.18
C HIS A 190 3.38 13.82 -22.74
N ASN A 191 2.94 14.93 -23.32
CA ASN A 191 3.31 16.29 -22.90
C ASN A 191 2.68 16.60 -21.50
N ARG A 192 3.37 17.40 -20.68
CA ARG A 192 3.15 17.68 -19.22
C ARG A 192 1.70 17.85 -18.71
N TYR A 193 0.72 18.12 -19.58
CA TYR A 193 -0.66 18.38 -19.19
C TYR A 193 -1.51 17.12 -18.94
N ARG A 194 -1.22 15.99 -19.61
CA ARG A 194 -1.89 14.71 -19.32
C ARG A 194 -1.21 13.90 -18.21
N GLU A 195 0.02 14.27 -17.86
CA GLU A 195 0.67 13.87 -16.61
C GLU A 195 -0.23 14.19 -15.42
N LYS A 196 -0.94 15.32 -15.44
CA LYS A 196 -1.91 15.65 -14.40
C LYS A 196 -3.02 14.62 -14.28
N TYR A 197 -3.57 13.99 -15.31
CA TYR A 197 -4.70 13.04 -15.12
C TYR A 197 -4.24 11.70 -14.56
N PHE A 198 -3.09 11.19 -15.00
CA PHE A 198 -2.55 9.93 -14.50
C PHE A 198 -1.92 10.09 -13.10
N ILE A 199 -1.21 11.20 -12.88
CA ILE A 199 -0.75 11.62 -11.55
C ILE A 199 -1.93 12.06 -10.70
N LEU A 200 -3.07 12.54 -11.22
CA LEU A 200 -4.28 12.83 -10.44
C LEU A 200 -4.97 11.52 -10.07
N ILE A 201 -4.98 10.48 -10.91
CA ILE A 201 -5.46 9.16 -10.50
C ILE A 201 -4.57 8.66 -9.37
N ILE A 202 -3.24 8.61 -9.51
CA ILE A 202 -2.34 8.19 -8.41
C ILE A 202 -2.36 9.17 -7.21
N ARG A 203 -2.49 10.49 -7.39
CA ARG A 203 -2.54 11.51 -6.29
C ARG A 203 -3.88 11.55 -5.58
N THR A 204 -5.01 11.37 -6.27
CA THR A 204 -6.36 11.32 -5.66
C THR A 204 -6.53 10.03 -4.88
N ILE A 205 -5.91 8.97 -5.40
CA ILE A 205 -5.81 7.69 -4.76
C ILE A 205 -4.92 7.71 -3.49
N THR A 206 -3.84 8.51 -3.46
CA THR A 206 -2.88 8.57 -2.34
C THR A 206 -3.12 9.74 -1.36
N LYS A 207 -4.14 10.58 -1.57
CA LYS A 207 -4.52 11.72 -0.70
C LYS A 207 -5.76 11.48 0.18
N ILE A 208 -6.20 10.23 0.34
CA ILE A 208 -7.20 9.83 1.35
C ILE A 208 -6.49 9.05 2.45
#